data_AF-A0A0Q9LLG0-F1
#
_entry.id   AF-A0A0Q9LLG0-F1
#
_cell.length_a   1.000
_cell.length_b   1.000
_cell.length_c   1.000
_cell.angle_alpha   90.00
_cell.angle_beta   90.00
_cell.angle_gamma   90.00
#
_symmetry.space_group_name_H-M   'P 1'
#
loop_
_entity.id
_entity.type
_entity.pdbx_description
1 polymer ?
#
loop_
_entity_poly.entity_id
_entity_poly.type
_entity_poly.pdbx_seq_one_letter_code
_entity_poly.pdbx_strand_id
1 'polypeptide(L)'
;MTGPDDVRRLADRLVAEATDLRDRLAAGDRGADAALERVDSAVRELGAALATVGGRADAAVDDGPVPLPPVEVTVPVLGVDACKAGWVGAILEPGAPRPRVAVASSISGLVESVRQSLGIQVVGIDIPIGLPDASTREADALARRALPGKASSVFTTLTRAAYAEATRAEADVVNRALAGQGVGAQAFALRAKILEVDAWVRSRPTVGVLEVHPELSFAVMAGAPLLSGKKTDEGRRDRLAALAAAGLASPSVLTGPGYAADDVLDACAAAWTAARHAAGDARPLPDPPQTWSDGIPAAIWA
;
A
#
# COMPACT_ATOMS: atom_id res chain seq x y z
N MET A 1 -25.73 -20.36 -26.14
CA MET A 1 -25.21 -20.56 -24.77
C MET A 1 -23.80 -21.10 -24.90
N THR A 2 -22.79 -20.25 -24.71
CA THR A 2 -21.38 -20.61 -24.86
C THR A 2 -20.91 -21.30 -23.58
N GLY A 3 -20.64 -22.61 -23.65
CA GLY A 3 -20.18 -23.40 -22.51
C GLY A 3 -18.65 -23.42 -22.36
N PRO A 4 -18.09 -23.99 -21.28
CA PRO A 4 -16.65 -24.19 -21.11
C PRO A 4 -16.00 -24.95 -22.28
N ASP A 5 -16.75 -25.89 -22.87
CA ASP A 5 -16.33 -26.64 -24.05
C ASP A 5 -16.26 -25.78 -25.33
N ASP A 6 -17.04 -24.70 -25.42
CA ASP A 6 -16.97 -23.75 -26.55
C ASP A 6 -15.73 -22.86 -26.46
N VAL A 7 -15.38 -22.39 -25.26
CA VAL A 7 -14.16 -21.60 -25.03
C VAL A 7 -12.92 -22.43 -25.36
N ARG A 8 -12.90 -23.71 -24.95
CA ARG A 8 -11.80 -24.63 -25.26
C ARG A 8 -11.66 -24.85 -26.77
N ARG A 9 -12.77 -25.11 -27.48
CA ARG A 9 -12.78 -25.23 -28.95
C ARG A 9 -12.25 -23.98 -29.66
N LEU A 10 -12.61 -22.79 -29.17
CA LEU A 10 -12.14 -21.52 -29.74
C LEU A 10 -10.65 -21.27 -29.49
N ALA A 11 -10.14 -21.64 -28.31
CA ALA A 11 -8.73 -21.58 -27.98
C ALA A 11 -7.90 -22.53 -28.86
N ASP A 12 -8.36 -23.77 -29.04
CA ASP A 12 -7.70 -24.75 -29.91
C ASP A 12 -7.67 -24.27 -31.37
N ARG A 13 -8.75 -23.63 -31.85
CA ARG A 13 -8.79 -23.04 -33.20
C ARG A 13 -7.80 -21.87 -33.34
N LEU A 14 -7.69 -21.00 -32.34
CA LEU A 14 -6.72 -19.89 -32.36
C LEU A 14 -5.28 -20.42 -32.45
N VAL A 15 -4.96 -21.47 -31.69
CA VAL A 15 -3.62 -22.10 -31.74
C VAL A 15 -3.33 -22.67 -33.13
N ALA A 16 -4.32 -23.30 -33.77
CA ALA A 16 -4.17 -23.83 -35.12
C ALA A 16 -3.93 -22.72 -36.17
N GLU A 17 -4.71 -21.65 -36.15
CA GLU A 17 -4.55 -20.52 -37.10
C GLU A 17 -3.23 -19.76 -36.88
N ALA A 18 -2.81 -19.58 -35.62
CA ALA A 18 -1.52 -18.95 -35.32
C ALA A 18 -0.33 -19.81 -35.78
N THR A 19 -0.47 -21.13 -35.74
CA THR A 19 0.53 -22.07 -36.24
C THR A 19 0.61 -22.04 -37.77
N ASP A 20 -0.53 -22.06 -38.47
CA ASP A 20 -0.59 -21.91 -39.94
C ASP A 20 0.05 -20.60 -40.40
N LEU A 21 -0.27 -19.48 -39.74
CA LEU A 21 0.32 -18.18 -40.03
C LEU A 21 1.85 -18.21 -39.87
N ARG A 22 2.35 -18.77 -38.76
CA ARG A 22 3.79 -18.87 -38.49
C ARG A 22 4.50 -19.67 -39.58
N ASP A 23 3.93 -20.80 -39.99
CA ASP A 23 4.54 -21.68 -40.97
C ASP A 23 4.53 -21.05 -42.39
N ARG A 24 3.48 -20.29 -42.74
CA ARG A 24 3.42 -19.49 -43.98
C ARG A 24 4.43 -18.35 -44.03
N LEU A 25 4.59 -17.64 -42.90
CA LEU A 25 5.60 -16.59 -42.78
C LEU A 25 7.02 -17.17 -42.92
N ALA A 26 7.27 -18.35 -42.35
CA ALA A 26 8.55 -19.06 -42.50
C ALA A 26 8.80 -19.52 -43.94
N ALA A 27 7.75 -19.83 -44.71
CA ALA A 27 7.84 -20.20 -46.12
C ALA A 27 7.95 -18.98 -47.07
N GLY A 28 7.90 -17.75 -46.55
CA GLY A 28 7.97 -16.52 -47.36
C GLY A 28 6.73 -16.26 -48.22
N ASP A 29 5.58 -16.83 -47.84
CA ASP A 29 4.31 -16.66 -48.55
C ASP A 29 3.79 -15.22 -48.40
N ARG A 30 3.56 -14.54 -49.53
CA ARG A 30 3.04 -13.17 -49.59
C ARG A 30 1.52 -13.09 -49.32
N GLY A 31 0.84 -14.22 -49.12
CA GLY A 31 -0.57 -14.32 -48.73
C GLY A 31 -0.83 -14.36 -47.21
N ALA A 32 0.17 -14.04 -46.38
CA ALA A 32 0.06 -14.11 -44.91
C ALA A 32 -1.02 -13.20 -44.30
N ASP A 33 -1.41 -12.13 -45.01
CA ASP A 33 -2.42 -11.18 -44.54
C ASP A 33 -3.78 -11.85 -44.26
N ALA A 34 -4.20 -12.76 -45.14
CA ALA A 34 -5.46 -13.50 -44.95
C ALA A 34 -5.39 -14.50 -43.78
N ALA A 35 -4.21 -15.02 -43.45
CA ALA A 35 -4.01 -15.87 -42.27
C ALA A 35 -3.99 -15.03 -40.99
N LEU A 36 -3.40 -13.84 -41.04
CA LEU A 36 -3.41 -12.87 -39.95
C LEU A 36 -4.84 -12.42 -39.59
N GLU A 37 -5.68 -12.15 -40.60
CA GLU A 37 -7.09 -11.80 -40.38
C GLU A 37 -7.88 -12.92 -39.68
N ARG A 38 -7.59 -14.19 -39.99
CA ARG A 38 -8.22 -15.35 -39.32
C ARG A 38 -7.80 -15.46 -37.85
N VAL A 39 -6.52 -15.21 -37.56
CA VAL A 39 -6.02 -15.14 -36.17
C VAL A 39 -6.75 -14.03 -35.41
N ASP A 40 -6.85 -12.82 -35.98
CA ASP A 40 -7.55 -11.69 -35.35
C ASP A 40 -9.04 -11.96 -35.12
N SER A 41 -9.72 -12.65 -36.05
CA SER A 41 -11.10 -13.09 -35.86
C SER A 41 -11.21 -14.09 -34.71
N ALA A 42 -10.32 -15.08 -34.66
CA ALA A 42 -10.31 -16.10 -33.61
C ALA A 42 -10.03 -15.51 -32.22
N VAL A 43 -9.14 -14.53 -32.10
CA VAL A 43 -8.89 -13.78 -30.85
C VAL A 43 -10.15 -13.04 -30.39
N ARG A 44 -10.83 -12.34 -31.29
CA ARG A 44 -12.06 -11.58 -30.95
C ARG A 44 -13.20 -12.49 -30.50
N GLU A 45 -13.39 -13.62 -31.19
CA GLU A 45 -14.42 -14.59 -30.84
C GLU A 45 -14.13 -15.27 -29.48
N LEU A 46 -12.87 -15.62 -29.21
CA LEU A 46 -12.47 -16.16 -27.91
C LEU A 46 -12.67 -15.14 -26.79
N GLY A 47 -12.31 -13.87 -27.02
CA GLY A 47 -12.54 -12.77 -26.07
C GLY A 47 -14.03 -12.58 -25.75
N ALA A 48 -14.90 -12.59 -26.76
CA ALA A 48 -16.35 -12.48 -26.56
C ALA A 48 -16.94 -13.69 -25.81
N ALA A 49 -16.46 -14.91 -26.10
CA ALA A 49 -16.88 -16.12 -25.41
C ALA A 49 -16.44 -16.10 -23.93
N LEU A 50 -15.22 -15.67 -23.64
CA LEU A 50 -14.70 -15.51 -22.28
C LEU A 50 -15.47 -14.44 -21.50
N ALA A 51 -15.83 -13.32 -22.12
CA ALA A 51 -16.68 -12.29 -21.51
C ALA A 51 -18.08 -12.82 -21.16
N THR A 52 -18.62 -13.73 -21.98
CA THR A 52 -19.93 -14.36 -21.74
C THR A 52 -19.89 -15.41 -20.61
N VAL A 53 -18.77 -16.14 -20.49
CA VAL A 53 -18.56 -17.11 -19.39
C VAL A 53 -18.24 -16.38 -18.07
N GLY A 54 -17.47 -15.29 -18.12
CA GLY A 54 -17.22 -14.41 -16.97
C GLY A 54 -18.49 -13.72 -16.48
N GLY A 55 -19.33 -13.22 -17.39
CA GLY A 55 -20.60 -12.54 -17.05
C GLY A 55 -21.70 -13.43 -16.47
N ARG A 56 -21.51 -14.75 -16.39
CA ARG A 56 -22.45 -15.66 -15.69
C ARG A 56 -22.11 -15.86 -14.21
N ALA A 57 -20.92 -15.45 -13.76
CA ALA A 57 -20.61 -15.32 -12.34
C ALA A 57 -21.11 -13.99 -11.76
N ASP A 58 -21.30 -12.96 -12.59
CA ASP A 58 -21.66 -11.59 -12.20
C ASP A 58 -23.14 -11.24 -12.45
N ALA A 59 -24.06 -12.13 -12.09
CA ALA A 59 -25.46 -11.74 -11.89
C ALA A 59 -25.68 -11.31 -10.43
N ALA A 60 -24.80 -10.45 -9.93
CA ALA A 60 -25.06 -9.55 -8.82
C ALA A 60 -24.90 -8.14 -9.35
N VAL A 61 -25.84 -7.27 -9.00
CA VAL A 61 -25.92 -5.88 -9.43
C VAL A 61 -24.56 -5.19 -9.23
N ASP A 62 -24.03 -4.56 -10.29
CA ASP A 62 -22.90 -3.63 -10.24
C ASP A 62 -23.33 -2.36 -9.51
N ASP A 63 -23.38 -2.45 -8.18
CA ASP A 63 -23.14 -1.30 -7.33
C ASP A 63 -21.61 -1.17 -7.28
N GLY A 64 -21.06 -0.02 -7.71
CA GLY A 64 -19.63 0.27 -7.62
C GLY A 64 -19.05 0.00 -6.22
N PRO A 65 -17.73 0.07 -6.01
CA PRO A 65 -17.06 -0.45 -4.81
C PRO A 65 -17.85 -0.10 -3.54
N VAL A 66 -18.44 -1.13 -2.92
CA VAL A 66 -19.28 -0.96 -1.74
C VAL A 66 -18.42 -0.26 -0.69
N PRO A 67 -18.82 0.93 -0.21
CA PRO A 67 -18.06 1.65 0.80
C PRO A 67 -17.83 0.73 1.99
N LEU A 68 -16.59 0.69 2.49
CA LEU A 68 -16.30 -0.06 3.70
C LEU A 68 -17.20 0.45 4.83
N PRO A 69 -17.70 -0.46 5.70
CA PRO A 69 -18.43 -0.01 6.87
C PRO A 69 -17.54 0.94 7.70
N PRO A 70 -18.14 1.91 8.41
CA PRO A 70 -17.40 2.74 9.36
C PRO A 70 -16.55 1.88 10.29
N VAL A 71 -15.31 2.32 10.56
CA VAL A 71 -14.40 1.56 11.41
C VAL A 71 -14.95 1.48 12.83
N GLU A 72 -14.98 0.27 13.39
CA GLU A 72 -15.27 0.06 14.80
C GLU A 72 -13.96 0.08 15.59
N VAL A 73 -13.81 1.07 16.47
CA VAL A 73 -12.65 1.16 17.37
C VAL A 73 -12.98 0.37 18.64
N THR A 74 -12.46 -0.86 18.72
CA THR A 74 -12.71 -1.78 19.85
C THR A 74 -11.71 -1.61 21.00
N VAL A 75 -10.50 -1.13 20.69
CA VAL A 75 -9.45 -0.81 21.65
C VAL A 75 -8.76 0.50 21.27
N PRO A 76 -8.14 1.23 22.22
CA PRO A 76 -7.35 2.39 21.88
C PRO A 76 -6.18 2.03 20.96
N VAL A 77 -6.04 2.80 19.88
CA VAL A 77 -4.94 2.67 18.91
C VAL A 77 -4.32 4.02 18.61
N LEU A 78 -3.10 3.99 18.06
CA LEU A 78 -2.35 5.18 17.70
C LEU A 78 -1.85 5.04 16.26
N GLY A 79 -2.18 6.00 15.40
CA GLY A 79 -1.49 6.18 14.13
C GLY A 79 -0.45 7.28 14.26
N VAL A 80 0.71 7.14 13.64
CA VAL A 80 1.78 8.14 13.73
C VAL A 80 2.41 8.43 12.36
N ASP A 81 2.81 9.68 12.19
CA ASP A 81 3.57 10.15 11.03
C ASP A 81 4.73 11.07 11.47
N ALA A 82 5.79 11.08 10.67
CA ALA A 82 6.98 11.89 10.93
C ALA A 82 6.74 13.35 10.55
N CYS A 83 7.01 14.27 11.48
CA CYS A 83 6.85 15.71 11.25
C CYS A 83 8.08 16.49 11.72
N LYS A 84 8.10 17.81 11.49
CA LYS A 84 9.23 18.65 11.91
C LYS A 84 9.43 18.69 13.43
N ALA A 85 8.35 18.49 14.20
CA ALA A 85 8.40 18.39 15.66
C ALA A 85 8.92 17.03 16.17
N GLY A 86 9.13 16.06 15.28
CA GLY A 86 9.45 14.68 15.61
C GLY A 86 8.40 13.74 15.04
N TRP A 87 7.32 13.54 15.79
CA TRP A 87 6.21 12.65 15.44
C TRP A 87 4.89 13.29 15.84
N VAL A 88 3.91 13.24 14.93
CA VAL A 88 2.51 13.53 15.22
C VAL A 88 1.75 12.20 15.30
N GLY A 89 0.83 12.11 16.25
CA GLY A 89 0.01 10.93 16.49
C GLY A 89 -1.47 11.26 16.47
N ALA A 90 -2.26 10.41 15.83
CA ALA A 90 -3.71 10.40 15.90
C ALA A 90 -4.19 9.23 16.77
N ILE A 91 -4.84 9.57 17.88
CA ILE A 91 -5.36 8.61 18.85
C ILE A 91 -6.83 8.36 18.52
N LEU A 92 -7.18 7.08 18.37
CA LEU A 92 -8.57 6.63 18.28
C LEU A 92 -8.94 5.86 19.54
N GLU A 93 -10.11 6.17 20.10
CA GLU A 93 -10.62 5.56 21.33
C GLU A 93 -12.02 4.98 21.10
N PRO A 94 -12.38 3.88 21.76
CA PRO A 94 -13.73 3.33 21.68
C PRO A 94 -14.81 4.36 22.02
N GLY A 95 -15.83 4.46 21.17
CA GLY A 95 -16.94 5.40 21.36
C GLY A 95 -16.61 6.88 21.10
N ALA A 96 -15.37 7.22 20.71
CA ALA A 96 -14.95 8.58 20.40
C ALA A 96 -14.56 8.71 18.92
N PRO A 97 -15.49 9.13 18.03
CA PRO A 97 -15.24 9.14 16.60
C PRO A 97 -14.26 10.24 16.15
N ARG A 98 -13.93 11.21 17.01
CA ARG A 98 -13.01 12.30 16.69
C ARG A 98 -11.58 11.93 17.12
N PRO A 99 -10.62 11.84 16.18
CA PRO A 99 -9.23 11.62 16.53
C PRO A 99 -8.67 12.74 17.40
N ARG A 100 -7.96 12.35 18.47
CA ARG A 100 -7.16 13.28 19.30
C ARG A 100 -5.73 13.31 18.79
N VAL A 101 -5.16 14.51 18.70
CA VAL A 101 -3.79 14.70 18.22
C VAL A 101 -2.81 14.81 19.39
N ALA A 102 -1.70 14.06 19.31
CA ALA A 102 -0.57 14.14 20.23
C ALA A 102 0.74 14.35 19.44
N VAL A 103 1.76 14.93 20.07
CA VAL A 103 3.05 15.20 19.41
C VAL A 103 4.18 14.92 20.41
N ALA A 104 5.26 14.32 19.94
CA ALA A 104 6.49 14.19 20.70
C ALA A 104 7.72 14.20 19.79
N SER A 105 8.90 14.47 20.38
CA SER A 105 10.17 14.52 19.63
C SER A 105 10.70 13.14 19.22
N SER A 106 10.24 12.06 19.88
CA SER A 106 10.63 10.67 19.60
C SER A 106 9.44 9.72 19.56
N ILE A 107 9.56 8.62 18.81
CA ILE A 107 8.51 7.61 18.66
C ILE A 107 8.20 6.94 20.00
N SER A 108 9.24 6.56 20.75
CA SER A 108 9.08 5.98 22.08
C SER A 108 8.41 6.95 23.05
N GLY A 109 8.76 8.24 23.02
CA GLY A 109 8.13 9.25 23.87
C GLY A 109 6.66 9.46 23.56
N LEU A 110 6.30 9.48 22.26
CA LEU A 110 4.91 9.59 21.83
C LEU A 110 4.10 8.38 22.29
N VAL A 111 4.57 7.17 22.00
CA VAL A 111 3.87 5.93 22.32
C VAL A 111 3.72 5.75 23.83
N GLU A 112 4.77 5.97 24.63
CA GLU A 112 4.67 5.80 26.08
C GLU A 112 3.72 6.83 26.72
N SER A 113 3.71 8.08 26.25
CA SER A 113 2.77 9.10 26.73
C SER A 113 1.30 8.71 26.52
N VAL A 114 0.99 8.21 25.32
CA VAL A 114 -0.38 7.75 25.00
C VAL A 114 -0.71 6.44 25.72
N ARG A 115 0.25 5.50 25.80
CA ARG A 115 0.08 4.22 26.49
C ARG A 115 -0.18 4.38 27.97
N GLN A 116 0.52 5.28 28.66
CA GLN A 116 0.33 5.56 30.08
C GLN A 116 -1.07 6.11 30.39
N SER A 117 -1.68 6.82 29.44
CA SER A 117 -3.01 7.43 29.63
C SER A 117 -4.17 6.54 29.21
N LEU A 118 -4.01 5.73 28.15
CA LEU A 118 -5.12 5.02 27.50
C LEU A 118 -4.89 3.51 27.32
N GLY A 119 -3.67 3.01 27.51
CA GLY A 119 -3.38 1.58 27.30
C GLY A 119 -3.49 1.12 25.84
N ILE A 120 -2.99 1.92 24.89
CA ILE A 120 -3.00 1.57 23.46
C ILE A 120 -2.37 0.20 23.19
N GLN A 121 -2.97 -0.54 22.26
CA GLN A 121 -2.55 -1.92 21.93
C GLN A 121 -1.78 -2.01 20.62
N VAL A 122 -2.15 -1.17 19.63
CA VAL A 122 -1.59 -1.20 18.27
C VAL A 122 -1.18 0.20 17.85
N VAL A 123 0.00 0.29 17.24
CA VAL A 123 0.58 1.49 16.65
C VAL A 123 0.75 1.27 15.15
N GLY A 124 0.07 2.06 14.32
CA GLY A 124 0.34 2.14 12.88
C GLY A 124 1.29 3.28 12.58
N ILE A 125 2.32 3.06 11.76
CA ILE A 125 3.37 4.06 11.47
C ILE A 125 3.72 4.10 9.98
N ASP A 126 3.83 5.31 9.42
CA ASP A 126 4.31 5.53 8.04
C ASP A 126 5.84 5.54 7.95
N ILE A 127 6.44 4.41 8.33
CA ILE A 127 7.87 4.14 8.15
C ILE A 127 8.05 2.65 7.84
N PRO A 128 8.98 2.30 6.93
CA PRO A 128 9.37 0.91 6.70
C PRO A 128 9.78 0.16 7.96
N ILE A 129 9.18 -1.01 8.18
CA ILE A 129 9.52 -1.97 9.25
C ILE A 129 10.00 -3.28 8.63
N GLY A 130 11.08 -3.83 9.18
CA GLY A 130 11.77 -5.00 8.62
C GLY A 130 12.57 -4.60 7.38
N LEU A 131 13.85 -4.26 7.61
CA LEU A 131 14.75 -3.78 6.58
C LEU A 131 15.49 -4.96 5.94
N PRO A 132 15.55 -5.05 4.60
CA PRO A 132 16.15 -6.19 3.92
C PRO A 132 17.68 -6.22 4.10
N ASP A 133 18.24 -7.43 4.13
CA ASP A 133 19.69 -7.63 4.19
C ASP A 133 20.35 -7.34 2.84
N ALA A 134 19.81 -7.90 1.76
CA ALA A 134 20.40 -7.84 0.42
C ALA A 134 19.37 -8.00 -0.72
N SER A 135 18.21 -7.36 -0.57
CA SER A 135 17.15 -7.39 -1.60
C SER A 135 16.30 -6.14 -1.56
N THR A 136 15.41 -5.99 -2.55
CA THR A 136 14.24 -5.11 -2.42
C THR A 136 13.15 -5.82 -1.59
N ARG A 137 12.17 -5.06 -1.09
CA ARG A 137 11.02 -5.60 -0.36
C ARG A 137 9.84 -5.85 -1.31
N GLU A 138 9.16 -6.97 -1.13
CA GLU A 138 7.92 -7.27 -1.85
C GLU A 138 6.78 -6.36 -1.40
N ALA A 139 6.78 -5.94 -0.14
CA ALA A 139 5.83 -4.98 0.42
C ALA A 139 5.74 -3.71 -0.45
N ASP A 140 6.90 -3.10 -0.75
CA ASP A 140 6.99 -1.90 -1.57
C ASP A 140 6.44 -2.15 -3.00
N ALA A 141 6.77 -3.31 -3.58
CA ALA A 141 6.32 -3.67 -4.92
C ALA A 141 4.80 -3.92 -4.99
N LEU A 142 4.22 -4.58 -3.98
CA LEU A 142 2.79 -4.81 -3.85
C LEU A 142 2.04 -3.51 -3.61
N ALA A 143 2.52 -2.65 -2.70
CA ALA A 143 1.91 -1.34 -2.44
C ALA A 143 1.89 -0.47 -3.71
N ARG A 144 2.95 -0.49 -4.53
CA ARG A 144 2.94 0.20 -5.84
C ARG A 144 1.87 -0.33 -6.79
N ARG A 145 1.70 -1.65 -6.86
CA ARG A 145 0.68 -2.28 -7.71
C ARG A 145 -0.73 -1.93 -7.24
N ALA A 146 -0.94 -1.81 -5.92
CA ALA A 146 -2.20 -1.42 -5.32
C ALA A 146 -2.53 0.09 -5.48
N LEU A 147 -1.60 0.90 -5.97
CA LEU A 147 -1.76 2.36 -6.14
C LEU A 147 -1.57 2.80 -7.61
N PRO A 148 -2.43 2.36 -8.54
CA PRO A 148 -2.37 2.84 -9.93
C PRO A 148 -2.51 4.38 -9.98
N GLY A 149 -1.66 5.04 -10.78
CA GLY A 149 -1.59 6.51 -10.84
C GLY A 149 -0.89 7.18 -9.64
N LYS A 150 -0.58 6.42 -8.58
CA LYS A 150 0.12 6.90 -7.38
C LYS A 150 1.31 6.04 -6.96
N ALA A 151 1.78 5.12 -7.81
CA ALA A 151 2.92 4.24 -7.50
C ALA A 151 4.20 4.99 -7.04
N SER A 152 4.40 6.24 -7.47
CA SER A 152 5.53 7.06 -7.04
C SER A 152 5.44 7.54 -5.59
N SER A 153 4.29 7.41 -4.91
CA SER A 153 4.17 7.71 -3.47
C SER A 153 4.91 6.68 -2.62
N VAL A 154 5.05 5.45 -3.13
CA VAL A 154 5.76 4.36 -2.46
C VAL A 154 7.24 4.43 -2.84
N PHE A 155 8.08 4.94 -1.94
CA PHE A 155 9.53 4.90 -2.13
C PHE A 155 10.07 3.48 -1.95
N THR A 156 11.23 3.19 -2.55
CA THR A 156 11.91 1.91 -2.35
C THR A 156 12.67 1.95 -1.03
N THR A 157 12.36 1.03 -0.13
CA THR A 157 13.10 0.81 1.12
C THR A 157 14.50 0.31 0.79
N LEU A 158 15.51 0.90 1.43
CA LEU A 158 16.91 0.51 1.24
C LEU A 158 17.25 -0.69 2.13
N THR A 159 18.35 -1.36 1.80
CA THR A 159 18.94 -2.36 2.70
C THR A 159 19.35 -1.75 4.03
N ARG A 160 19.34 -2.56 5.09
CA ARG A 160 19.79 -2.16 6.42
C ARG A 160 21.20 -1.56 6.40
N ALA A 161 22.11 -2.19 5.66
CA ALA A 161 23.49 -1.71 5.49
C ALA A 161 23.53 -0.32 4.83
N ALA A 162 22.72 -0.08 3.80
CA ALA A 162 22.68 1.23 3.14
C ALA A 162 22.14 2.34 4.07
N TYR A 163 21.20 2.03 4.95
CA TYR A 163 20.76 3.00 5.98
C TYR A 163 21.82 3.25 7.06
N ALA A 164 22.80 2.36 7.25
CA ALA A 164 23.87 2.59 8.22
C ALA A 164 24.89 3.64 7.74
N GLU A 165 25.05 3.81 6.42
CA GLU A 165 26.00 4.73 5.83
C GLU A 165 25.74 6.20 6.19
N ALA A 166 26.81 7.00 6.25
CA ALA A 166 26.74 8.40 6.67
C ALA A 166 26.19 9.32 5.55
N THR A 167 26.52 9.02 4.30
CA THR A 167 26.10 9.82 3.15
C THR A 167 25.27 9.02 2.15
N ARG A 168 24.45 9.74 1.37
CA ARG A 168 23.65 9.12 0.30
C ARG A 168 24.51 8.45 -0.77
N ALA A 169 25.72 8.98 -1.02
CA ALA A 169 26.63 8.44 -2.02
C ALA A 169 27.20 7.10 -1.58
N GLU A 170 27.64 6.99 -0.33
CA GLU A 170 28.10 5.72 0.26
C GLU A 170 26.95 4.70 0.31
N ALA A 171 25.76 5.13 0.74
CA ALA A 171 24.57 4.30 0.74
C ALA A 171 24.22 3.78 -0.67
N ASP A 172 24.39 4.59 -1.72
CA ASP A 172 24.14 4.18 -3.11
C ASP A 172 25.09 3.07 -3.56
N VAL A 173 26.38 3.18 -3.22
CA VAL A 173 27.37 2.12 -3.50
C VAL A 173 26.95 0.82 -2.83
N VAL A 174 26.65 0.87 -1.53
CA VAL A 174 26.26 -0.31 -0.75
C VAL A 174 24.95 -0.92 -1.26
N ASN A 175 23.92 -0.10 -1.47
CA ASN A 175 22.60 -0.58 -1.86
C ASN A 175 22.58 -1.17 -3.28
N ARG A 176 23.37 -0.62 -4.20
CA ARG A 176 23.52 -1.21 -5.54
C ARG A 176 24.20 -2.56 -5.48
N ALA A 177 25.26 -2.69 -4.67
CA ALA A 177 25.97 -3.95 -4.52
C ALA A 177 25.07 -5.05 -3.92
N LEU A 178 24.22 -4.69 -2.96
CA LEU A 178 23.38 -5.64 -2.24
C LEU A 178 22.03 -5.92 -2.90
N ALA A 179 21.34 -4.90 -3.41
CA ALA A 179 19.97 -4.99 -3.90
C ALA A 179 19.81 -4.61 -5.39
N GLY A 180 20.89 -4.25 -6.07
CA GLY A 180 20.86 -3.85 -7.49
C GLY A 180 20.14 -2.52 -7.77
N GLN A 181 19.79 -1.76 -6.74
CA GLN A 181 19.02 -0.52 -6.84
C GLN A 181 19.77 0.67 -6.26
N GLY A 182 19.63 1.82 -6.91
CA GLY A 182 20.17 3.08 -6.42
C GLY A 182 19.39 3.65 -5.23
N VAL A 183 19.97 4.66 -4.58
CA VAL A 183 19.37 5.33 -3.42
C VAL A 183 18.71 6.65 -3.83
N GLY A 184 17.37 6.66 -3.76
CA GLY A 184 16.56 7.85 -3.97
C GLY A 184 16.73 8.88 -2.85
N ALA A 185 16.60 10.17 -3.18
CA ALA A 185 16.76 11.27 -2.22
C ALA A 185 15.76 11.19 -1.06
N GLN A 186 14.49 10.89 -1.34
CA GLN A 186 13.44 10.77 -0.32
C GLN A 186 13.69 9.59 0.63
N ALA A 187 14.04 8.42 0.09
CA ALA A 187 14.33 7.22 0.88
C ALA A 187 15.49 7.48 1.87
N PHE A 188 16.55 8.19 1.44
CA PHE A 188 17.66 8.52 2.31
C PHE A 188 17.37 9.70 3.26
N ALA A 189 16.54 10.67 2.85
CA ALA A 189 16.16 11.79 3.72
C ALA A 189 15.40 11.32 4.97
N LEU A 190 14.68 10.20 4.88
CA LEU A 190 13.98 9.57 6.02
C LEU A 190 14.88 8.67 6.88
N ARG A 191 16.16 8.49 6.54
CA ARG A 191 17.11 7.59 7.24
C ARG A 191 17.05 7.73 8.75
N ALA A 192 17.07 8.95 9.28
CA ALA A 192 17.05 9.17 10.73
C ALA A 192 15.79 8.61 11.39
N LYS A 193 14.61 8.80 10.77
CA LYS A 193 13.32 8.30 11.27
C LYS A 193 13.20 6.79 11.11
N ILE A 194 13.69 6.24 10.00
CA ILE A 194 13.74 4.78 9.76
C ILE A 194 14.60 4.09 10.81
N LEU A 195 15.81 4.60 11.08
CA LEU A 195 16.70 4.03 12.10
C LEU A 195 16.14 4.20 13.52
N GLU A 196 15.43 5.31 13.80
CA GLU A 196 14.74 5.52 15.08
C GLU A 196 13.67 4.44 15.32
N VAL A 197 12.81 4.19 14.34
CA VAL A 197 11.75 3.18 14.42
C VAL A 197 12.34 1.77 14.45
N ASP A 198 13.35 1.48 13.63
CA ASP A 198 14.01 0.18 13.62
C ASP A 198 14.63 -0.16 14.98
N ALA A 199 15.35 0.78 15.59
CA ALA A 199 15.91 0.61 16.93
C ALA A 199 14.80 0.41 17.98
N TRP A 200 13.71 1.16 17.86
CA TRP A 200 12.56 1.05 18.76
C TRP A 200 11.85 -0.31 18.63
N VAL A 201 11.54 -0.78 17.42
CA VAL A 201 10.93 -2.10 17.19
C VAL A 201 11.82 -3.22 17.71
N ARG A 202 13.14 -3.12 17.51
CA ARG A 202 14.12 -4.08 18.03
C ARG A 202 14.20 -4.13 19.56
N SER A 203 13.79 -3.06 20.25
CA SER A 203 13.65 -3.06 21.71
C SER A 203 12.47 -3.90 22.22
N ARG A 204 11.63 -4.41 21.30
CA ARG A 204 10.42 -5.21 21.55
C ARG A 204 9.42 -4.45 22.44
N PRO A 205 8.83 -3.36 21.92
CA PRO A 205 7.81 -2.63 22.66
C PRO A 205 6.62 -3.53 22.96
N THR A 206 5.91 -3.25 24.06
CA THR A 206 4.76 -4.07 24.50
C THR A 206 3.47 -3.81 23.70
N VAL A 207 3.55 -3.05 22.62
CA VAL A 207 2.45 -2.74 21.70
C VAL A 207 2.72 -3.42 20.36
N GLY A 208 1.67 -3.79 19.64
CA GLY A 208 1.80 -4.18 18.24
C GLY A 208 2.23 -2.99 17.40
N VAL A 209 3.21 -3.16 16.51
CA VAL A 209 3.70 -2.09 15.62
C VAL A 209 3.53 -2.55 14.18
N LEU A 210 2.86 -1.72 13.38
CA LEU A 210 2.53 -2.01 11.98
C LEU A 210 3.08 -0.92 11.09
N GLU A 211 3.76 -1.31 10.01
CA GLU A 211 4.02 -0.40 8.91
C GLU A 211 2.71 -0.17 8.14
N VAL A 212 2.37 1.10 7.93
CA VAL A 212 1.16 1.52 7.20
C VAL A 212 1.57 2.56 6.16
N HIS A 213 0.96 2.52 4.97
CA HIS A 213 1.17 3.54 3.95
C HIS A 213 -0.10 4.39 3.78
N PRO A 214 -0.11 5.70 4.13
CA PRO A 214 -1.31 6.53 4.12
C PRO A 214 -2.09 6.54 2.80
N GLU A 215 -1.42 6.67 1.65
CA GLU A 215 -2.14 6.64 0.36
C GLU A 215 -2.81 5.29 0.09
N LEU A 216 -2.27 4.18 0.63
CA LEU A 216 -2.88 2.87 0.50
C LEU A 216 -4.11 2.79 1.42
N SER A 217 -4.00 3.23 2.67
CA SER A 217 -5.14 3.34 3.58
C SER A 217 -6.26 4.20 3.00
N PHE A 218 -5.94 5.36 2.43
CA PHE A 218 -6.92 6.22 1.75
C PHE A 218 -7.51 5.57 0.51
N ALA A 219 -6.72 4.85 -0.28
CA ALA A 219 -7.22 4.12 -1.43
C ALA A 219 -8.22 3.04 -1.01
N VAL A 220 -7.95 2.34 0.10
CA VAL A 220 -8.86 1.34 0.65
C VAL A 220 -10.14 1.99 1.20
N MET A 221 -10.04 3.12 1.93
CA MET A 221 -11.22 3.88 2.39
C MET A 221 -12.11 4.35 1.24
N ALA A 222 -11.51 4.86 0.16
CA ALA A 222 -12.23 5.46 -0.96
C ALA A 222 -12.61 4.44 -2.06
N GLY A 223 -12.15 3.20 -1.95
CA GLY A 223 -12.28 2.16 -2.99
C GLY A 223 -11.38 2.35 -4.21
N ALA A 224 -10.63 3.47 -4.29
CA ALA A 224 -9.66 3.76 -5.35
C ALA A 224 -8.63 4.79 -4.88
N PRO A 225 -7.42 4.85 -5.49
CA PRO A 225 -6.41 5.84 -5.14
C PRO A 225 -6.90 7.29 -5.31
N LEU A 226 -6.73 8.11 -4.27
CA LEU A 226 -6.99 9.55 -4.34
C LEU A 226 -5.89 10.21 -5.17
N LEU A 227 -6.19 10.66 -6.39
CA LEU A 227 -5.17 11.20 -7.30
C LEU A 227 -4.74 12.64 -6.96
N SER A 228 -5.59 13.39 -6.25
CA SER A 228 -5.30 14.74 -5.78
C SER A 228 -4.06 14.76 -4.86
N GLY A 229 -3.24 15.79 -5.03
CA GLY A 229 -2.01 15.96 -4.25
C GLY A 229 -2.32 16.32 -2.79
N LYS A 230 -1.68 15.66 -1.82
CA LYS A 230 -1.99 15.84 -0.38
C LYS A 230 -1.84 17.26 0.15
N LYS A 231 -1.06 18.11 -0.53
CA LYS A 231 -0.83 19.51 -0.17
C LYS A 231 -1.79 20.51 -0.85
N THR A 232 -2.67 20.04 -1.74
CA THR A 232 -3.69 20.90 -2.35
C THR A 232 -4.94 20.95 -1.47
N ASP A 233 -5.73 22.02 -1.58
CA ASP A 233 -6.99 22.11 -0.84
C ASP A 233 -7.99 21.02 -1.27
N GLU A 234 -7.97 20.64 -2.55
CA GLU A 234 -8.72 19.49 -3.07
C GLU A 234 -8.27 18.19 -2.40
N GLY A 235 -6.96 17.90 -2.40
CA GLY A 235 -6.44 16.68 -1.78
C GLY A 235 -6.65 16.60 -0.28
N ARG A 236 -6.69 17.75 0.40
CA ARG A 236 -7.09 17.83 1.81
C ARG A 236 -8.57 17.49 1.99
N ARG A 237 -9.46 18.04 1.14
CA ARG A 237 -10.91 17.74 1.19
C ARG A 237 -11.19 16.27 0.93
N ASP A 238 -10.53 15.66 -0.06
CA ASP A 238 -10.74 14.26 -0.43
C ASP A 238 -10.35 13.31 0.72
N ARG A 239 -9.22 13.57 1.38
CA ARG A 239 -8.77 12.79 2.54
C ARG A 239 -9.69 12.93 3.74
N LEU A 240 -10.17 14.15 4.02
CA LEU A 240 -11.16 14.39 5.07
C LEU A 240 -12.49 13.68 4.77
N ALA A 241 -12.93 13.67 3.50
CA ALA A 241 -14.13 12.96 3.08
C ALA A 241 -13.97 11.45 3.22
N ALA A 242 -12.82 10.90 2.84
CA ALA A 242 -12.49 9.48 3.02
C ALA A 242 -12.51 9.07 4.50
N LEU A 243 -11.90 9.88 5.39
CA LEU A 243 -11.95 9.65 6.84
C LEU A 243 -13.39 9.68 7.37
N ALA A 244 -14.19 10.66 6.95
CA ALA A 244 -15.58 10.79 7.38
C ALA A 244 -16.43 9.59 6.94
N ALA A 245 -16.29 9.15 5.69
CA ALA A 245 -16.95 7.95 5.17
C ALA A 245 -16.53 6.70 5.94
N ALA A 246 -15.26 6.63 6.35
CA ALA A 246 -14.71 5.55 7.16
C ALA A 246 -15.08 5.64 8.66
N GLY A 247 -15.94 6.57 9.07
CA GLY A 247 -16.41 6.71 10.46
C GLY A 247 -15.57 7.61 11.37
N LEU A 248 -14.55 8.27 10.83
CA LEU A 248 -13.67 9.18 11.58
C LEU A 248 -14.08 10.63 11.34
N ALA A 249 -14.52 11.31 12.40
CA ALA A 249 -14.80 12.74 12.34
C ALA A 249 -13.51 13.53 12.10
N SER A 250 -13.64 14.77 11.62
CA SER A 250 -12.48 15.65 11.44
C SER A 250 -11.65 15.73 12.73
N PRO A 251 -10.30 15.59 12.66
CA PRO A 251 -9.41 15.66 13.80
C PRO A 251 -9.59 16.94 14.62
N SER A 252 -9.28 16.88 15.92
CA SER A 252 -9.45 18.01 16.84
C SER A 252 -8.64 19.25 16.43
N VAL A 253 -7.48 19.05 15.82
CA VAL A 253 -6.56 20.09 15.35
C VAL A 253 -5.90 19.57 14.08
N LEU A 254 -5.83 20.40 13.04
CA LEU A 254 -5.17 20.03 11.77
C LEU A 254 -3.78 20.65 11.62
N THR A 255 -3.41 21.66 12.41
CA THR A 255 -2.10 22.32 12.31
C THR A 255 -1.61 22.76 13.68
N GLY A 256 -0.29 22.78 13.85
CA GLY A 256 0.32 23.26 15.07
C GLY A 256 1.83 23.47 14.93
N PRO A 257 2.53 23.80 16.03
CA PRO A 257 3.97 24.00 15.99
C PRO A 257 4.71 22.74 15.55
N GLY A 258 5.23 22.75 14.31
CA GLY A 258 6.07 21.69 13.76
C GLY A 258 5.33 20.51 13.11
N TYR A 259 4.01 20.61 12.89
CA TYR A 259 3.25 19.67 12.05
C TYR A 259 2.17 20.38 11.23
N ALA A 260 1.90 19.84 10.05
CA ALA A 260 0.94 20.35 9.09
C ALA A 260 -0.29 19.42 8.95
N ALA A 261 -1.27 19.85 8.16
CA ALA A 261 -2.50 19.11 7.96
C ALA A 261 -2.27 17.77 7.26
N ASP A 262 -1.31 17.68 6.33
CA ASP A 262 -0.96 16.41 5.71
C ASP A 262 -0.41 15.42 6.74
N ASP A 263 0.49 15.85 7.64
CA ASP A 263 1.05 14.98 8.68
C ASP A 263 -0.07 14.40 9.61
N VAL A 264 -1.05 15.23 9.99
CA VAL A 264 -2.18 14.79 10.83
C VAL A 264 -3.10 13.82 10.09
N LEU A 265 -3.38 14.08 8.81
CA LEU A 265 -4.23 13.21 8.01
C LEU A 265 -3.57 11.86 7.74
N ASP A 266 -2.26 11.85 7.48
CA ASP A 266 -1.47 10.63 7.32
C ASP A 266 -1.44 9.82 8.62
N ALA A 267 -1.27 10.48 9.78
CA ALA A 267 -1.41 9.83 11.08
C ALA A 267 -2.83 9.27 11.33
N CYS A 268 -3.89 9.95 10.88
CA CYS A 268 -5.26 9.42 10.98
C CYS A 268 -5.48 8.18 10.10
N ALA A 269 -4.91 8.16 8.90
CA ALA A 269 -4.94 7.01 8.00
C ALA A 269 -4.20 5.81 8.61
N ALA A 270 -3.06 6.05 9.24
CA ALA A 270 -2.32 5.05 10.01
C ALA A 270 -3.14 4.52 11.20
N ALA A 271 -3.84 5.40 11.92
CA ALA A 271 -4.65 5.02 13.08
C ALA A 271 -5.87 4.17 12.67
N TRP A 272 -6.50 4.52 11.56
CA TRP A 272 -7.61 3.75 10.98
C TRP A 272 -7.19 2.32 10.63
N THR A 273 -6.01 2.17 10.01
CA THR A 273 -5.46 0.85 9.68
C THR A 273 -5.13 0.06 10.94
N ALA A 274 -4.57 0.71 11.97
CA ALA A 274 -4.30 0.09 13.26
C ALA A 274 -5.59 -0.39 13.95
N ALA A 275 -6.69 0.38 13.89
CA ALA A 275 -7.99 -0.03 14.39
C ALA A 275 -8.53 -1.27 13.65
N ARG A 276 -8.45 -1.28 12.31
CA ARG A 276 -8.82 -2.45 11.51
C ARG A 276 -7.97 -3.67 11.82
N HIS A 277 -6.67 -3.50 12.06
CA HIS A 277 -5.82 -4.60 12.49
C HIS A 277 -6.27 -5.17 13.84
N ALA A 278 -6.56 -4.30 14.82
CA ALA A 278 -7.08 -4.74 16.11
C ALA A 278 -8.42 -5.49 16.02
N ALA A 279 -9.25 -5.17 15.02
CA ALA A 279 -10.49 -5.87 14.72
C ALA A 279 -10.32 -7.14 13.86
N GLY A 280 -9.13 -7.38 13.28
CA GLY A 280 -8.87 -8.53 12.39
C GLY A 280 -9.20 -8.28 10.90
N ASP A 281 -9.47 -7.03 10.52
CA ASP A 281 -9.92 -6.63 9.19
C ASP A 281 -8.80 -6.13 8.27
N ALA A 282 -7.66 -5.71 8.83
CA ALA A 282 -6.51 -5.28 8.03
C ALA A 282 -5.83 -6.49 7.36
N ARG A 283 -5.22 -6.26 6.20
CA ARG A 283 -4.47 -7.29 5.47
C ARG A 283 -3.03 -6.83 5.21
N PRO A 284 -2.04 -7.72 5.38
CA PRO A 284 -0.65 -7.37 5.11
C PRO A 284 -0.31 -7.54 3.62
N LEU A 285 0.58 -6.70 3.13
CA LEU A 285 1.22 -6.84 1.83
C LEU A 285 2.74 -6.99 2.04
N PRO A 286 3.34 -8.17 1.78
CA PRO A 286 2.72 -9.44 1.40
C PRO A 286 2.04 -10.18 2.57
N ASP A 287 1.25 -11.19 2.23
CA ASP A 287 0.71 -12.19 3.15
C ASP A 287 1.20 -13.60 2.70
N PRO A 288 2.05 -14.30 3.48
CA PRO A 288 2.62 -13.87 4.76
C PRO A 288 3.67 -12.75 4.61
N PRO A 289 3.91 -11.94 5.65
CA PRO A 289 4.99 -10.95 5.67
C PRO A 289 6.38 -11.56 5.42
N GLN A 290 7.26 -10.78 4.78
CA GLN A 290 8.67 -11.18 4.60
C GLN A 290 9.45 -11.04 5.91
N THR A 291 10.51 -11.83 6.06
CA THR A 291 11.43 -11.73 7.20
C THR A 291 12.87 -11.92 6.74
N TRP A 292 13.80 -11.20 7.37
CA TRP A 292 15.24 -11.33 7.12
C TRP A 292 15.99 -11.73 8.40
N SER A 293 17.31 -11.52 8.44
CA SER A 293 18.18 -11.92 9.56
C SER A 293 17.77 -11.35 10.93
N ASP A 294 17.01 -10.25 10.95
CA ASP A 294 16.51 -9.61 12.17
C ASP A 294 15.25 -10.27 12.76
N GLY A 295 14.58 -11.15 12.00
CA GLY A 295 13.32 -11.79 12.37
C GLY A 295 12.13 -10.83 12.49
N ILE A 296 12.24 -9.59 12.00
CA ILE A 296 11.15 -8.61 12.05
C ILE A 296 10.25 -8.81 10.82
N PRO A 297 8.93 -9.04 11.00
CA PRO A 297 8.00 -9.13 9.88
C PRO A 297 7.90 -7.81 9.12
N ALA A 298 8.07 -7.88 7.80
CA ALA A 298 7.98 -6.77 6.88
C ALA A 298 6.75 -6.91 6.00
N ALA A 299 5.77 -6.05 6.23
CA ALA A 299 4.58 -5.90 5.41
C ALA A 299 3.98 -4.51 5.59
N ILE A 300 3.38 -3.98 4.53
CA ILE A 300 2.54 -2.79 4.60
C ILE A 300 1.10 -3.26 4.88
N TRP A 301 0.51 -2.75 5.95
CA TRP A 301 -0.87 -3.07 6.32
C TRP A 301 -1.84 -2.05 5.73
N ALA A 302 -3.01 -2.52 5.30
CA ALA A 302 -4.14 -1.69 4.87
C ALA A 302 -5.48 -2.38 5.01
#